data_AF-A0A756BT29-F1
#
_entry.id   AF-A0A756BT29-F1
#
_cell.length_a   1.000
_cell.length_b   1.000
_cell.length_c   1.000
_cell.angle_alpha   90.00
_cell.angle_beta   90.00
_cell.angle_gamma   90.00
#
_symmetry.space_group_name_H-M   'P 1'
#
loop_
_entity.id
_entity.type
_entity.pdbx_description
1 polymer ?
#
loop_
_entity_poly.entity_id
_entity_poly.type
_entity_poly.pdbx_seq_one_letter_code
_entity_poly.pdbx_strand_id
1 'polypeptide(L)'
;MRIGIDLGGTKMEVIALDDAGEQRFRHRLPTPREDYQQTIETVATLVDMAEQALSRYELRLAKALSHVVNILDPDVIVLGGGMSNVERLYKTVPSLMKSFVFGGECETPVRKARHGDSSGVRGAAWLWPLA
;
A
#
# COMPACT_ATOMS: atom_id res chain seq x y z
N MET A 1 -0.08 4.22 -5.72
CA MET A 1 0.63 3.03 -6.26
C MET A 1 0.11 2.68 -7.65
N ARG A 2 1.01 2.62 -8.62
CA ARG A 2 0.72 2.30 -10.02
C ARG A 2 1.49 1.03 -10.40
N ILE A 3 0.82 0.08 -11.04
CA ILE A 3 1.45 -1.14 -11.56
C ILE A 3 1.65 -0.95 -13.06
N GLY A 4 2.88 -1.13 -13.52
CA GLY A 4 3.24 -1.11 -14.94
C GLY A 4 3.78 -2.47 -15.35
N ILE A 5 3.39 -2.92 -16.54
CA ILE A 5 3.93 -4.12 -17.17
C ILE A 5 4.56 -3.70 -18.48
N ASP A 6 5.81 -4.09 -18.70
CA ASP A 6 6.51 -3.92 -19.96
C ASP A 6 6.73 -5.30 -20.61
N LEU A 7 6.26 -5.40 -21.86
CA LEU A 7 6.43 -6.58 -22.69
C LEU A 7 7.57 -6.31 -23.68
N GLY A 8 8.80 -6.62 -23.26
CA GLY A 8 9.97 -6.55 -24.12
C GLY A 8 10.17 -7.82 -24.96
N GLY A 9 10.99 -7.74 -26.00
CA GLY A 9 11.28 -8.90 -26.88
C GLY A 9 12.16 -10.01 -26.26
N THR A 10 12.83 -9.72 -25.14
CA THR A 10 13.69 -10.70 -24.43
C THR A 10 13.25 -10.91 -22.98
N LYS A 11 12.69 -9.88 -22.35
CA LYS A 11 12.30 -9.88 -20.95
C LYS A 11 10.96 -9.16 -20.82
N MET A 12 10.09 -9.71 -19.99
CA MET A 12 8.89 -9.02 -19.49
C MET A 12 9.14 -8.59 -18.06
N GLU A 13 8.64 -7.44 -17.67
CA GLU A 13 8.77 -6.94 -16.31
C GLU A 13 7.48 -6.36 -15.78
N VAL A 14 7.33 -6.45 -14.46
CA VAL A 14 6.32 -5.73 -13.70
C VAL A 14 7.01 -4.85 -12.69
N ILE A 15 6.55 -3.62 -12.56
CA ILE A 15 6.96 -2.70 -11.52
C ILE A 15 5.74 -2.19 -10.77
N ALA A 16 5.91 -1.94 -9.47
CA ALA A 16 5.00 -1.09 -8.72
C ALA A 16 5.75 0.18 -8.31
N LEU A 17 5.20 1.32 -8.70
CA LEU A 17 5.70 2.63 -8.33
C LEU A 17 4.83 3.20 -7.20
N ASP A 18 5.47 3.90 -6.26
CA ASP A 18 4.74 4.81 -5.39
C ASP A 18 4.36 6.10 -6.13
N ASP A 19 3.76 7.06 -5.42
CA ASP A 19 3.26 8.27 -6.04
C ASP A 19 4.34 9.34 -6.27
N ALA A 20 5.55 9.15 -5.71
CA ALA A 20 6.74 9.91 -6.08
C ALA A 20 7.42 9.35 -7.34
N GLY A 21 6.92 8.23 -7.87
CA GLY A 21 7.53 7.52 -9.00
C GLY A 21 8.71 6.63 -8.60
N GLU A 22 8.95 6.44 -7.30
CA GLU A 22 9.98 5.51 -6.85
C GLU A 22 9.49 4.06 -6.96
N GLN A 23 10.40 3.18 -7.36
CA GLN A 23 10.12 1.76 -7.46
C GLN A 23 10.03 1.09 -6.09
N ARG A 24 8.89 0.47 -5.80
CA ARG A 24 8.64 -0.32 -4.59
C ARG A 24 8.59 -1.82 -4.83
N PHE A 25 8.33 -2.24 -6.07
CA PHE A 25 8.37 -3.64 -6.49
C PHE A 25 8.91 -3.72 -7.91
N ARG A 26 9.71 -4.74 -8.21
CA ARG A 26 10.12 -5.10 -9.57
C ARG A 26 10.32 -6.59 -9.65
N HIS A 27 9.71 -7.22 -10.63
CA HIS A 27 9.98 -8.61 -11.01
C HIS A 27 10.13 -8.70 -12.51
N ARG A 28 10.95 -9.65 -12.96
CA ARG A 28 11.28 -9.80 -14.36
C ARG A 28 11.36 -11.28 -14.71
N LEU A 29 10.68 -11.66 -15.79
CA LEU A 29 10.70 -13.00 -16.34
C LEU A 29 11.19 -12.95 -17.80
N PRO A 30 11.76 -14.05 -18.33
CA PRO A 30 12.05 -14.15 -19.75
C PRO A 30 10.78 -13.99 -20.58
N THR A 31 10.88 -13.35 -21.75
CA THR A 31 9.80 -13.34 -22.74
C THR A 31 9.75 -14.69 -23.45
N PRO A 32 8.65 -15.45 -23.37
CA PRO A 32 8.45 -16.61 -24.23
C PRO A 32 8.53 -16.19 -25.69
N ARG A 33 9.31 -16.92 -26.49
CA ARG A 33 9.43 -16.66 -27.94
C ARG A 33 8.52 -17.60 -28.69
N GLU A 34 7.83 -17.07 -29.69
CA GLU A 34 6.96 -17.84 -30.60
C GLU A 34 5.80 -18.58 -29.90
N ASP A 35 5.53 -18.25 -28.63
CA ASP A 35 4.44 -18.82 -27.85
C ASP A 35 3.56 -17.71 -27.24
N TYR A 36 2.42 -17.48 -27.89
CA TYR A 36 1.43 -16.50 -27.45
C TYR A 36 0.78 -16.92 -26.13
N GLN A 37 0.45 -18.20 -25.97
CA GLN A 37 -0.23 -18.68 -24.78
C GLN A 37 0.67 -18.52 -23.56
N GLN A 38 1.94 -18.93 -23.68
CA GLN A 38 2.91 -18.77 -22.60
C GLN A 38 3.20 -17.30 -22.30
N THR A 39 3.12 -16.41 -23.30
CA THR A 39 3.21 -14.97 -23.09
C THR A 39 2.08 -14.47 -22.19
N ILE A 40 0.83 -14.86 -22.47
CA ILE A 40 -0.33 -14.48 -21.65
C ILE A 40 -0.19 -15.03 -20.23
N GLU A 41 0.25 -16.29 -20.07
CA GLU A 41 0.48 -16.90 -18.75
C GLU A 41 1.58 -16.20 -17.96
N THR A 42 2.64 -15.75 -18.64
CA THR A 42 3.72 -14.99 -18.01
C THR A 42 3.23 -13.63 -17.52
N VAL A 43 2.43 -12.91 -18.32
CA VAL A 43 1.80 -11.65 -17.90
C VAL A 43 0.87 -11.87 -16.71
N ALA A 44 0.02 -12.90 -16.76
CA ALA A 44 -0.87 -13.24 -15.65
C ALA A 44 -0.09 -13.55 -14.36
N THR A 45 1.02 -14.29 -14.47
CA THR A 45 1.92 -14.58 -13.36
C THR A 45 2.51 -13.29 -12.77
N LEU A 46 2.99 -12.37 -13.60
CA LEU A 46 3.54 -11.10 -13.14
C LEU A 46 2.49 -10.23 -12.41
N VAL A 47 1.24 -10.22 -12.90
CA VAL A 47 0.12 -9.55 -12.22
C VAL A 47 -0.14 -10.16 -10.86
N ASP A 48 -0.29 -11.49 -10.79
CA ASP A 48 -0.54 -12.22 -9.54
C ASP A 48 0.57 -11.95 -8.50
N MET A 49 1.84 -11.94 -8.93
CA MET A 49 2.96 -11.61 -8.04
C MET A 49 2.85 -10.19 -7.44
N ALA A 50 2.43 -9.21 -8.23
CA ALA A 50 2.23 -7.84 -7.76
C ALA A 50 1.02 -7.72 -6.81
N GLU A 51 -0.08 -8.40 -7.12
CA GLU A 51 -1.27 -8.44 -6.26
C GLU A 51 -1.00 -9.12 -4.92
N GLN A 52 -0.25 -10.22 -4.92
CA GLN A 52 0.17 -10.89 -3.69
C GLN A 52 1.11 -10.02 -2.87
N ALA A 53 2.02 -9.27 -3.51
CA ALA A 53 2.90 -8.33 -2.81
C ALA A 53 2.08 -7.26 -2.08
N LEU A 54 1.08 -6.68 -2.74
CA LEU A 54 0.18 -5.70 -2.13
C LEU A 54 -0.66 -6.32 -1.01
N SER A 55 -1.24 -7.50 -1.22
CA SER A 55 -2.06 -8.18 -0.21
C SER A 55 -1.27 -8.49 1.05
N ARG A 56 -0.01 -8.91 0.90
CA ARG A 56 0.90 -9.11 2.04
C ARG A 56 1.24 -7.79 2.75
N TYR A 57 1.36 -6.67 2.03
CA TYR A 57 1.54 -5.35 2.63
C TYR A 57 0.30 -4.94 3.43
N GLU A 58 -0.89 -5.04 2.86
CA GLU A 58 -2.19 -4.72 3.49
C GLU A 58 -2.37 -5.50 4.80
N LEU A 59 -2.08 -6.80 4.79
CA LEU A 59 -2.19 -7.66 5.96
C LEU A 59 -1.22 -7.24 7.08
N ARG A 60 0.03 -6.92 6.74
CA ARG A 60 1.04 -6.49 7.73
C ARG A 60 0.69 -5.12 8.30
N LEU A 61 0.24 -4.20 7.46
CA LEU A 61 -0.22 -2.88 7.90
C LEU A 61 -1.42 -3.02 8.84
N ALA A 62 -2.41 -3.84 8.48
CA ALA A 62 -3.57 -4.09 9.34
C ALA A 62 -3.17 -4.66 10.70
N LYS A 63 -2.28 -5.66 10.74
CA LYS A 63 -1.75 -6.21 12.01
C LYS A 63 -1.05 -5.15 12.85
N ALA A 64 -0.16 -4.37 12.24
CA ALA A 64 0.58 -3.32 12.94
C ALA A 64 -0.36 -2.25 13.53
N LEU A 65 -1.33 -1.77 12.74
CA LEU A 65 -2.31 -0.78 13.20
C LEU A 65 -3.24 -1.37 14.27
N SER A 66 -3.60 -2.65 14.18
CA SER A 66 -4.43 -3.30 15.21
C SER A 66 -3.71 -3.35 16.56
N HIS A 67 -2.39 -3.53 16.58
CA HIS A 67 -1.62 -3.41 17.82
C HIS A 67 -1.66 -1.99 18.39
N VAL A 68 -1.64 -0.96 17.53
CA VAL A 68 -1.79 0.43 17.99
C VAL A 68 -3.18 0.65 18.59
N VAL A 69 -4.25 0.15 17.94
CA VAL A 69 -5.62 0.20 18.47
C VAL A 69 -5.71 -0.49 19.82
N ASN A 70 -5.20 -1.72 19.93
CA ASN A 70 -5.24 -2.49 21.17
C ASN A 70 -4.50 -1.84 22.36
N ILE A 71 -3.50 -0.98 22.09
CA ILE A 71 -2.67 -0.36 23.13
C ILE A 71 -3.13 1.06 23.46
N LEU A 72 -3.51 1.86 22.45
CA LEU A 72 -3.77 3.29 22.60
C LEU A 72 -5.24 3.68 22.43
N ASP A 73 -6.06 2.80 21.83
CA ASP A 73 -7.46 3.06 21.48
C ASP A 73 -7.72 4.46 20.87
N PRO A 74 -7.08 4.81 19.74
CA PRO A 74 -7.17 6.16 19.21
C PRO A 74 -8.51 6.40 18.50
N ASP A 75 -9.03 7.62 18.62
CA ASP A 75 -10.23 8.08 17.90
C ASP A 75 -10.05 8.11 16.37
N VAL A 76 -8.81 8.18 15.87
CA VAL A 76 -8.51 8.21 14.44
C VAL A 76 -7.07 7.79 14.16
N ILE A 77 -6.86 7.06 13.06
CA ILE A 77 -5.54 6.76 12.50
C ILE A 77 -5.39 7.51 11.18
N VAL A 78 -4.36 8.34 11.06
CA VAL A 78 -4.04 9.07 9.82
C VAL A 78 -2.83 8.44 9.14
N LEU A 79 -3.01 7.96 7.91
CA LEU A 79 -1.92 7.44 7.09
C LEU A 79 -1.23 8.58 6.34
N GLY A 80 0.07 8.70 6.53
CA GLY A 80 0.96 9.61 5.80
C GLY A 80 1.90 8.89 4.83
N GLY A 81 2.76 9.66 4.16
CA GLY A 81 3.74 9.16 3.19
C GLY A 81 3.11 8.70 1.88
N GLY A 82 3.95 8.27 0.92
CA GLY A 82 3.50 7.89 -0.43
C GLY A 82 2.40 6.83 -0.43
N MET A 83 2.53 5.78 0.38
CA MET A 83 1.54 4.70 0.43
C MET A 83 0.12 5.17 0.83
N SER A 84 -0.02 6.32 1.49
CA SER A 84 -1.33 6.89 1.81
C SER A 84 -2.15 7.32 0.59
N ASN A 85 -1.60 7.41 -0.63
CA ASN A 85 -2.43 7.67 -1.82
C ASN A 85 -3.00 6.40 -2.46
N VAL A 86 -2.72 5.22 -1.91
CA VAL A 86 -3.31 3.97 -2.39
C VAL A 86 -4.73 3.87 -1.83
N GLU A 87 -5.72 4.30 -2.63
CA GLU A 87 -7.13 4.32 -2.24
C GLU A 87 -7.67 2.96 -1.76
N ARG A 88 -7.12 1.86 -2.31
CA ARG A 88 -7.45 0.49 -1.91
C ARG A 88 -7.22 0.25 -0.42
N LEU A 89 -6.18 0.84 0.18
CA LEU A 89 -5.84 0.63 1.60
C LEU A 89 -6.98 1.05 2.53
N TYR A 90 -7.69 2.14 2.21
CA TYR A 90 -8.80 2.63 3.03
C TYR A 90 -10.04 1.74 2.98
N LYS A 91 -10.07 0.76 2.08
CA LYS A 91 -11.12 -0.26 2.00
C LYS A 91 -10.68 -1.57 2.65
N THR A 92 -9.48 -2.05 2.30
CA THR A 92 -8.98 -3.37 2.72
C THR A 92 -8.47 -3.38 4.15
N VAL A 93 -7.67 -2.39 4.55
CA VAL A 93 -6.99 -2.37 5.86
C VAL A 93 -7.99 -2.32 7.03
N PRO A 94 -9.01 -1.43 7.05
CA PRO A 94 -9.99 -1.41 8.15
C PRO A 94 -10.75 -2.74 8.30
N SER A 95 -11.06 -3.41 7.18
CA SER A 95 -11.71 -4.72 7.21
C SER A 95 -10.80 -5.79 7.80
N LEU A 96 -9.50 -5.78 7.46
CA LEU A 96 -8.52 -6.75 7.98
C LEU A 96 -8.21 -6.51 9.46
N MET A 97 -8.21 -5.26 9.91
CA MET A 97 -7.92 -4.91 11.32
C MET A 97 -8.89 -5.57 12.30
N LYS A 98 -10.17 -5.69 11.94
CA LYS A 98 -11.20 -6.35 12.78
C LYS A 98 -10.80 -7.75 13.26
N SER A 99 -10.04 -8.48 12.45
CA SER A 99 -9.58 -9.84 12.80
C SER A 99 -8.41 -9.86 13.79
N PHE A 100 -7.78 -8.72 14.08
CA PHE A 100 -6.59 -8.60 14.92
C PHE A 100 -6.78 -7.66 16.13
N VAL A 101 -7.91 -6.96 16.22
CA VAL A 101 -8.29 -6.15 17.39
C VAL A 101 -8.99 -7.04 18.42
N PHE A 102 -8.66 -6.87 19.70
CA PHE A 102 -9.31 -7.61 20.79
C PHE A 102 -10.79 -7.23 20.87
N GLY A 103 -11.66 -8.23 20.99
CA GLY A 103 -13.12 -8.02 21.00
C GLY A 103 -13.76 -7.93 19.62
N GLY A 104 -12.98 -7.83 18.53
CA GLY A 104 -13.48 -7.82 17.15
C GLY A 104 -14.16 -6.52 16.72
N GLU A 105 -14.39 -5.60 17.64
CA GLU A 105 -14.89 -4.25 17.39
C GLU A 105 -13.69 -3.34 17.06
N CYS A 106 -13.64 -2.87 15.82
CA CYS A 106 -12.63 -1.91 15.37
C CYS A 106 -13.36 -0.79 14.63
N GLU A 107 -13.77 0.24 15.36
CA GLU A 107 -14.44 1.42 14.81
C GLU A 107 -13.45 2.54 14.46
N THR A 108 -12.20 2.46 14.96
CA THR A 108 -11.16 3.46 14.72
C THR A 108 -11.02 3.75 13.21
N PRO A 109 -11.41 4.96 12.78
CA PRO A 109 -11.34 5.34 11.38
C PRO A 109 -9.90 5.48 10.90
N VAL A 110 -9.57 4.80 9.79
CA VAL A 110 -8.34 5.04 9.03
C VAL A 110 -8.61 6.13 7.99
N ARG A 111 -7.77 7.16 7.94
CA ARG A 111 -7.94 8.36 7.09
C ARG A 111 -6.66 8.75 6.38
N LYS A 112 -6.78 9.41 5.24
CA LYS A 112 -5.65 9.97 4.48
C LYS A 112 -5.18 11.29 5.11
N ALA A 113 -3.86 11.48 5.20
CA ALA A 113 -3.29 12.77 5.59
C ALA A 113 -3.67 13.88 4.60
N ARG A 114 -4.06 15.05 5.12
CA ARG A 114 -4.50 16.20 4.30
C ARG A 114 -3.38 17.13 3.87
N HIS A 115 -2.25 17.11 4.57
CA HIS A 115 -1.26 18.18 4.50
C HIS A 115 0.08 17.76 3.89
N GLY A 116 0.17 16.53 3.38
CA GLY A 116 1.31 16.02 2.61
C GLY A 116 2.66 16.32 3.26
N ASP A 117 3.61 16.71 2.44
CA ASP A 117 5.01 16.96 2.85
C ASP A 117 5.15 18.15 3.81
N SER A 118 4.18 19.06 3.84
CA SER A 118 4.16 20.19 4.77
C SER A 118 3.60 19.83 6.16
N SER A 119 3.19 18.57 6.40
CA SER A 119 2.58 18.18 7.68
C SER A 119 3.53 18.40 8.87
N GLY A 120 4.83 18.10 8.70
CA GLY A 120 5.83 18.25 9.77
C GLY A 120 6.05 19.70 10.18
N VAL A 121 6.29 20.59 9.22
CA VAL A 121 6.51 22.02 9.51
C VAL A 121 5.26 22.71 10.06
N ARG A 122 4.06 22.30 9.61
CA ARG A 122 2.80 22.80 10.17
C ARG A 122 2.61 22.34 11.62
N GLY A 123 2.93 21.08 11.92
CA GLY A 123 2.92 20.57 13.28
C GLY A 123 3.88 21.33 14.20
N ALA A 124 5.10 21.60 13.74
CA ALA A 124 6.08 22.38 14.50
C ALA A 124 5.59 23.81 14.79
N ALA A 125 4.98 24.48 13.81
CA ALA A 125 4.41 25.81 13.99
C ALA A 125 3.21 25.85 14.94
N TRP A 126 2.47 24.75 15.08
CA TRP A 126 1.29 24.62 15.95
C TRP A 126 1.60 24.04 17.34
N LEU A 127 2.86 23.71 17.64
CA LEU A 127 3.21 23.03 18.88
C LEU A 127 3.04 23.92 20.13
N TRP A 128 3.06 25.25 19.95
CA TRP A 128 2.80 26.22 21.03
C TRP A 128 1.64 27.16 20.67
N PRO A 129 0.87 27.64 21.67
CA PRO A 129 -0.13 28.68 21.46
C PRO A 129 0.50 29.95 20.89
N LEU A 130 -0.27 30.70 20.09
CA LEU A 130 0.11 32.06 19.73
C LEU A 130 0.12 32.90 21.01
N ALA A 131 1.25 33.55 21.26
CA ALA A 131 1.44 34.47 22.39
C ALA A 131 0.50 35.68 22.28
#